data_AF-A0A9N9XC72-F1
#
_entry.id   AF-A0A9N9XC72-F1
#
_cell.length_a   1.000
_cell.length_b   1.000
_cell.length_c   1.000
_cell.angle_alpha   90.00
_cell.angle_beta   90.00
_cell.angle_gamma   90.00
#
_symmetry.space_group_name_H-M   'P 1'
#
loop_
_entity.id
_entity.type
_entity.pdbx_description
1 polymer ?
#
loop_
_entity_poly.entity_id
_entity_poly.type
_entity_poly.pdbx_seq_one_letter_code
_entity_poly.pdbx_strand_id
1 'polypeptide(L)'
;MYLNNFKILLLVGIVMLIAVSPSSTTDYSMCPETSHQRSLIYHNTLTGEFIYVRIPGSGFFNASINCLQIIDMNESFSTSVIEEGGYGKGYVGLRIDPVQPEEQVQYDVQIYVDQ
;
A
#
# COMPACT_ATOMS: atom_id res chain seq x y z
N MET A 1 -19.27 45.10 -12.70
CA MET A 1 -17.86 44.65 -12.55
C MET A 1 -17.65 43.75 -11.31
N TYR A 2 -18.65 42.98 -10.89
CA TYR A 2 -18.57 42.08 -9.71
C TYR A 2 -18.68 40.60 -10.09
N LEU A 3 -19.40 40.31 -11.19
CA LEU A 3 -19.67 38.95 -11.67
C LEU A 3 -18.41 38.21 -12.16
N ASN A 4 -17.41 38.95 -12.68
CA ASN A 4 -16.17 38.36 -13.20
C ASN A 4 -15.24 37.89 -12.07
N ASN A 5 -15.16 38.66 -10.98
CA ASN A 5 -14.31 38.34 -9.83
C ASN A 5 -14.85 37.13 -9.05
N PHE A 6 -16.18 36.97 -8.96
CA PHE A 6 -16.79 35.81 -8.32
C PHE A 6 -16.50 34.50 -9.07
N LYS A 7 -16.55 34.52 -10.41
CA LYS A 7 -16.22 33.34 -11.24
C LYS A 7 -14.75 32.95 -11.10
N ILE A 8 -13.84 33.92 -11.03
CA ILE A 8 -12.41 33.67 -10.84
C ILE A 8 -12.15 33.07 -9.45
N LEU A 9 -12.77 33.61 -8.40
CA LEU A 9 -12.65 33.08 -7.04
C LEU A 9 -13.17 31.64 -6.92
N LEU A 10 -14.29 31.36 -7.59
CA LEU A 10 -14.89 30.02 -7.62
C LEU A 10 -14.04 29.03 -8.42
N LEU A 11 -13.43 29.46 -9.53
CA LEU A 11 -12.45 28.67 -10.28
C LEU A 11 -11.18 28.38 -9.46
N VAL A 12 -10.65 29.36 -8.73
CA VAL A 12 -9.48 29.17 -7.86
C VAL A 12 -9.79 28.21 -6.72
N GLY A 13 -11.00 28.29 -6.12
CA GLY A 13 -11.44 27.35 -5.09
C GLY A 13 -11.58 25.91 -5.61
N ILE A 14 -12.12 25.73 -6.81
CA ILE A 14 -12.24 24.41 -7.44
C ILE A 14 -10.85 23.85 -7.78
N VAL A 15 -9.93 24.66 -8.31
CA VAL A 15 -8.55 24.22 -8.62
C VAL A 15 -7.78 23.80 -7.37
N MET A 16 -7.98 24.51 -6.25
CA MET A 16 -7.41 24.11 -4.95
C MET A 16 -7.96 22.77 -4.46
N LEU A 17 -9.25 22.47 -4.66
CA LEU A 17 -9.83 21.19 -4.26
C LEU A 17 -9.34 20.00 -5.10
N ILE A 18 -9.07 20.21 -6.39
CA ILE A 18 -8.55 19.15 -7.28
C ILE A 18 -7.05 18.90 -7.04
N ALA A 19 -6.29 19.93 -6.64
CA ALA A 19 -4.87 19.79 -6.33
C ALA A 19 -4.58 19.00 -5.04
N VAL A 20 -5.60 18.81 -4.18
CA VAL A 20 -5.51 18.01 -2.95
C VAL A 20 -6.32 16.72 -3.11
N SER A 21 -6.22 16.06 -4.26
CA SER A 21 -6.50 14.62 -4.30
C SER A 21 -5.38 13.90 -3.52
N PRO A 22 -5.68 13.07 -2.51
CA PRO A 22 -4.65 12.25 -1.88
C PRO A 22 -4.03 11.39 -2.98
N SER A 23 -2.73 11.59 -3.27
CA SER A 23 -2.01 10.66 -4.12
C SER A 23 -1.99 9.33 -3.40
N SER A 24 -2.45 8.27 -4.07
CA SER A 24 -2.43 6.86 -3.64
C SER A 24 -1.00 6.37 -3.37
N THR A 25 -0.42 6.89 -2.30
CA THR A 25 0.98 6.69 -1.85
C THR A 25 1.04 5.61 -0.76
N THR A 26 -0.10 5.04 -0.37
CA THR A 26 -0.21 4.05 0.69
C THR A 26 -0.01 2.61 0.21
N ASP A 27 -0.20 2.36 -1.08
CA ASP A 27 0.16 1.07 -1.68
C ASP A 27 1.68 0.91 -1.70
N TYR A 28 2.15 -0.24 -1.23
CA TYR A 28 3.52 -0.68 -1.43
C TYR A 28 3.56 -1.74 -2.53
N SER A 29 4.34 -1.48 -3.56
CA SER A 29 4.58 -2.45 -4.64
C SER A 29 6.06 -2.49 -4.98
N MET A 30 6.67 -3.66 -4.78
CA MET A 30 8.03 -3.96 -5.21
C MET A 30 7.99 -5.16 -6.15
N CYS A 31 7.64 -4.87 -7.40
CA CYS A 31 7.41 -5.86 -8.46
C CYS A 31 8.10 -5.37 -9.74
N PRO A 32 9.43 -5.59 -9.89
CA PRO A 32 10.13 -5.20 -11.12
C PRO A 32 9.53 -5.93 -12.33
N GLU A 33 9.63 -5.36 -13.52
CA GLU A 33 9.23 -6.08 -14.74
C GLU A 33 10.24 -7.18 -15.04
N THR A 34 9.79 -8.42 -15.19
CA THR A 34 10.63 -9.57 -15.54
C THR A 34 10.00 -10.35 -16.69
N SER A 35 10.83 -10.97 -17.54
CA SER A 35 10.37 -11.89 -18.59
C SER A 35 9.85 -13.22 -18.04
N HIS A 36 10.07 -13.50 -16.76
CA HIS A 36 9.70 -14.76 -16.11
C HIS A 36 8.25 -14.75 -15.66
N GLN A 37 7.61 -15.92 -15.73
CA GLN A 37 6.26 -16.10 -15.20
C GLN A 37 6.31 -16.19 -13.67
N ARG A 38 5.41 -15.45 -13.02
CA ARG A 38 5.28 -15.41 -11.56
C ARG A 38 4.13 -16.28 -11.08
N SER A 39 4.30 -16.86 -9.91
CA SER A 39 3.25 -17.59 -9.20
C SER A 39 2.92 -16.90 -7.88
N LEU A 40 1.63 -16.74 -7.62
CA LEU A 40 1.11 -16.24 -6.34
C LEU A 40 1.27 -17.35 -5.29
N ILE A 41 2.04 -17.08 -4.24
CA ILE A 41 2.31 -18.05 -3.17
C ILE A 41 1.68 -17.67 -1.84
N TYR A 42 1.28 -16.42 -1.68
CA TYR A 42 0.54 -15.93 -0.51
C TYR A 42 -0.40 -14.81 -0.91
N HIS A 43 -1.63 -14.88 -0.42
CA HIS A 43 -2.66 -13.86 -0.59
C HIS A 43 -3.53 -13.86 0.66
N ASN A 44 -3.56 -12.74 1.36
CA ASN A 44 -4.43 -12.57 2.52
C ASN A 44 -4.74 -11.10 2.77
N THR A 45 -5.95 -10.83 3.24
CA THR A 45 -6.36 -9.52 3.71
C THR A 45 -6.07 -9.41 5.21
N LEU A 46 -5.34 -8.37 5.59
CA LEU A 46 -5.01 -8.04 6.97
C LEU A 46 -5.89 -6.88 7.44
N THR A 47 -6.38 -6.97 8.67
CA THR A 47 -7.27 -5.94 9.24
C THR A 47 -6.95 -5.76 10.72
N GLY A 48 -6.95 -4.52 11.18
CA GLY A 48 -6.80 -4.19 12.60
C GLY A 48 -6.56 -2.72 12.82
N GLU A 49 -6.39 -2.31 14.07
CA GLU A 49 -5.94 -0.95 14.41
C GLU A 49 -4.44 -0.82 14.16
N PHE A 50 -3.66 -1.85 14.49
CA PHE A 50 -2.25 -1.94 14.17
C PHE A 50 -1.95 -3.32 13.57
N ILE A 51 -1.15 -3.37 12.52
CA ILE A 51 -0.79 -4.63 11.85
C ILE A 51 0.72 -4.83 12.00
N TYR A 52 1.10 -5.82 12.80
CA TYR A 52 2.49 -6.28 12.94
C TYR A 52 2.51 -7.78 12.66
N VAL A 53 2.93 -8.16 11.45
CA VAL A 53 2.88 -9.56 11.03
C VAL A 53 4.16 -9.98 10.33
N ARG A 54 4.53 -11.24 10.52
CA ARG A 54 5.55 -11.92 9.74
C ARG A 54 4.88 -12.88 8.76
N ILE A 55 5.32 -12.86 7.51
CA ILE A 55 4.77 -13.70 6.44
C ILE A 55 5.92 -14.46 5.76
N PRO A 56 5.93 -15.81 5.77
CA PRO A 56 5.02 -16.66 6.53
C PRO A 56 5.22 -16.47 8.04
N GLY A 57 4.24 -16.84 8.87
CA GLY A 57 4.33 -16.67 10.34
C GLY A 57 5.51 -17.40 10.99
N SER A 58 6.03 -18.44 10.35
CA SER A 58 7.21 -19.19 10.78
C SER A 58 7.98 -19.72 9.58
N GLY A 59 9.29 -19.96 9.74
CA GLY A 59 10.13 -20.52 8.67
C GLY A 59 10.29 -19.58 7.47
N PHE A 60 10.47 -20.14 6.28
CA PHE A 60 10.68 -19.39 5.04
C PHE A 60 9.84 -19.99 3.91
N PHE A 61 9.50 -19.16 2.93
CA PHE A 61 9.06 -19.64 1.63
C PHE A 61 10.15 -20.47 0.96
N ASN A 62 9.74 -21.42 0.14
CA ASN A 62 10.67 -22.31 -0.59
C ASN A 62 11.46 -21.58 -1.68
N ALA A 63 11.04 -20.38 -2.07
CA ALA A 63 11.71 -19.51 -3.03
C ALA A 63 11.76 -18.07 -2.48
N SER A 64 12.69 -17.26 -3.02
CA SER A 64 12.77 -15.84 -2.69
C SER A 64 11.59 -15.07 -3.27
N ILE A 65 11.10 -14.08 -2.55
CA ILE A 65 10.04 -13.18 -3.00
C ILE A 65 10.53 -12.36 -4.21
N ASN A 66 9.84 -12.45 -5.34
CA ASN A 66 10.15 -11.71 -6.57
C ASN A 66 9.15 -10.58 -6.85
N CYS A 67 8.01 -10.58 -6.19
CA CYS A 67 7.08 -9.45 -6.23
C CYS A 67 6.26 -9.44 -4.94
N LEU A 68 6.20 -8.27 -4.31
CA LEU A 68 5.45 -8.02 -3.08
C LEU A 68 4.53 -6.83 -3.32
N GLN A 69 3.23 -7.04 -3.12
CA GLN A 69 2.20 -6.02 -3.21
C GLN A 69 1.44 -5.96 -1.88
N ILE A 70 1.28 -4.76 -1.35
CA ILE A 70 0.50 -4.45 -0.16
C ILE A 70 -0.40 -3.28 -0.58
N ILE A 71 -1.68 -3.57 -0.74
CA ILE A 71 -2.66 -2.65 -1.31
C ILE A 71 -3.56 -2.18 -0.19
N ASP A 72 -3.67 -0.87 -0.02
CA ASP A 72 -4.58 -0.27 0.93
C ASP A 72 -6.02 -0.38 0.41
N MET A 73 -6.87 -1.08 1.15
CA MET A 73 -8.25 -1.33 0.74
C MET A 73 -9.21 -0.20 1.17
N ASN A 74 -8.79 0.68 2.09
CA ASN A 74 -9.64 1.69 2.71
C ASN A 74 -9.22 3.12 2.36
N GLU A 75 -8.27 3.31 1.43
CA GLU A 75 -7.68 4.62 1.11
C GLU A 75 -7.24 5.36 2.39
N SER A 76 -6.65 4.59 3.31
CA SER A 76 -6.18 5.07 4.60
C SER A 76 -5.04 6.07 4.43
N PHE A 77 -4.69 6.80 5.49
CA PHE A 77 -3.49 7.66 5.49
C PHE A 77 -2.24 6.90 5.97
N SER A 78 -2.41 5.62 6.31
CA SER A 78 -1.41 4.79 6.96
C SER A 78 -0.41 4.26 5.94
N THR A 79 0.87 4.20 6.30
CA THR A 79 1.91 3.71 5.38
C THR A 79 2.39 2.34 5.84
N SER A 80 2.38 1.38 4.93
CA SER A 80 3.01 0.08 5.20
C SER A 80 4.53 0.17 5.18
N VAL A 81 5.17 -0.47 6.15
CA VAL A 81 6.63 -0.52 6.30
C VAL A 81 7.07 -1.98 6.31
N ILE A 82 8.05 -2.30 5.47
CA ILE A 82 8.77 -3.57 5.53
C ILE A 82 9.87 -3.44 6.58
N GLU A 83 9.69 -4.06 7.74
CA GLU A 83 10.68 -4.00 8.83
C GLU A 83 11.83 -4.97 8.59
N GLU A 84 11.53 -6.16 8.08
CA GLU A 84 12.49 -7.25 7.86
C GLU A 84 12.14 -8.05 6.60
N GLY A 85 13.13 -8.72 6.01
CA GLY A 85 12.89 -9.59 4.86
C GLY A 85 12.52 -8.81 3.59
N GLY A 86 11.43 -9.20 2.92
CA GLY A 86 10.89 -8.54 1.73
C GLY A 86 11.45 -9.09 0.41
N TYR A 87 11.50 -8.23 -0.61
CA TYR A 87 11.98 -8.58 -1.95
C TYR A 87 13.37 -9.27 -1.91
N GLY A 88 13.50 -10.39 -2.62
CA GLY A 88 14.70 -11.22 -2.66
C GLY A 88 14.94 -12.08 -1.42
N LYS A 89 14.03 -12.08 -0.44
CA LYS A 89 14.12 -12.89 0.79
C LYS A 89 13.02 -13.94 0.84
N GLY A 90 13.15 -14.93 1.72
CA GLY A 90 12.15 -16.00 1.89
C GLY A 90 11.05 -15.67 2.91
N TYR A 91 10.99 -14.44 3.43
CA TYR A 91 9.96 -13.99 4.37
C TYR A 91 9.88 -12.46 4.33
N VAL A 92 8.84 -11.90 4.92
CA VAL A 92 8.65 -10.45 5.10
C VAL A 92 8.06 -10.16 6.47
N GLY A 93 8.60 -9.17 7.17
CA GLY A 93 8.01 -8.55 8.36
C GLY A 93 7.34 -7.25 7.94
N LEU A 94 6.04 -7.15 8.19
CA LEU A 94 5.19 -6.04 7.80
C LEU A 94 4.67 -5.33 9.05
N ARG A 95 4.89 -4.02 9.10
CA ARG A 95 4.31 -3.10 10.09
C ARG A 95 3.46 -2.05 9.40
N ILE A 96 2.24 -1.85 9.92
CA ILE A 96 1.35 -0.76 9.53
C ILE A 96 0.86 -0.11 10.82
N ASP A 97 1.19 1.16 10.99
CA ASP A 97 0.73 1.99 12.09
C ASP A 97 -0.35 2.95 11.58
N PRO A 98 -1.50 3.04 12.27
CA PRO A 98 -2.56 3.97 11.93
C PRO A 98 -2.10 5.42 12.14
N VAL A 99 -2.53 6.34 11.29
CA VAL A 99 -2.23 7.77 11.48
C VAL A 99 -3.16 8.38 12.51
N GLN A 100 -4.43 7.97 12.50
CA GLN A 100 -5.43 8.47 13.43
C GLN A 100 -5.71 7.46 14.55
N PRO A 101 -5.84 7.91 15.81
CA PRO A 101 -6.39 7.06 16.86
C PRO A 101 -7.77 6.53 16.43
N GLU A 102 -8.01 5.22 16.55
CA GLU A 102 -9.26 4.52 16.15
C GLU A 102 -9.44 4.26 14.64
N GLU A 103 -8.44 4.54 13.79
CA GLU A 103 -8.46 4.14 12.39
C GLU A 103 -8.33 2.61 12.26
N GLN A 104 -9.32 1.98 11.64
CA GLN A 104 -9.24 0.57 11.24
C GLN A 104 -8.58 0.47 9.87
N VAL A 105 -7.35 -0.05 9.84
CA VAL A 105 -6.61 -0.28 8.60
C VAL A 105 -6.95 -1.64 8.00
N GLN A 106 -7.07 -1.68 6.67
CA GLN A 106 -7.31 -2.91 5.93
C GLN A 106 -6.41 -2.95 4.69
N TYR A 107 -5.58 -3.99 4.59
CA TYR A 107 -4.62 -4.13 3.50
C TYR A 107 -4.69 -5.52 2.88
N ASP A 108 -4.67 -5.58 1.55
CA ASP A 108 -4.51 -6.82 0.82
C ASP A 108 -3.03 -7.09 0.52
N VAL A 109 -2.52 -8.24 0.95
CA VAL A 109 -1.10 -8.60 0.82
C VAL A 109 -0.96 -9.76 -0.14
N GLN A 110 -0.22 -9.55 -1.22
CA GLN A 110 0.05 -10.54 -2.25
C GLN A 110 1.56 -10.72 -2.45
N ILE A 111 2.00 -11.97 -2.47
CA ILE A 111 3.41 -12.34 -2.61
C ILE A 111 3.56 -13.34 -3.74
N TYR A 112 4.48 -13.01 -4.64
CA TYR A 112 4.78 -13.80 -5.82
C TYR A 112 6.25 -14.21 -5.87
N VAL A 113 6.50 -15.37 -6.46
CA VAL A 113 7.84 -15.87 -6.77
C VAL A 113 7.92 -16.24 -8.24
N ASP A 114 9.11 -16.12 -8.82
CA ASP A 114 9.37 -16.59 -10.18
C ASP A 114 9.28 -18.12 -10.23
N GLN A 115 8.77 -18.65 -11.34
CA GLN A 115 8.76 -20.09 -11.63
C GLN A 115 10.04 -20.54 -12.31
#